data_AF-A0A7X7DT40-F1
#
_entry.id   AF-A0A7X7DT40-F1
#
_cell.length_a   1.000
_cell.length_b   1.000
_cell.length_c   1.000
_cell.angle_alpha   90.00
_cell.angle_beta   90.00
_cell.angle_gamma   90.00
#
_symmetry.space_group_name_H-M   'P 1'
#
loop_
_entity.id
_entity.type
_entity.pdbx_description
1 polymer ?
#
loop_
_entity_poly.entity_id
_entity_poly.type
_entity_poly.pdbx_seq_one_letter_code
_entity_poly.pdbx_strand_id
1 'polypeptide(L)' 'MKRTPMYEKHVAAGGRMVDFGGWELPVQYEATGIKTEHLTVRSKAGLFDVSHMGEITVEGRGAQAWLSS' A
#
# COMPACT_ATOMS: atom_id res chain seq x y z
N MET A 1 -11.25 -12.54 -0.62
CA MET A 1 -10.52 -11.26 -0.67
C MET A 1 -9.36 -11.40 -1.64
N LYS A 2 -8.94 -10.30 -2.28
CA LYS A 2 -7.77 -10.24 -3.17
C LYS A 2 -6.50 -10.08 -2.33
N ARG A 3 -5.35 -10.50 -2.87
CA ARG A 3 -4.03 -10.43 -2.19
C ARG A 3 -3.04 -9.68 -3.07
N THR A 4 -2.20 -8.85 -2.46
CA THR A 4 -1.08 -8.22 -3.17
C THR A 4 0.04 -9.25 -3.41
N PRO A 5 0.96 -8.99 -4.35
CA PRO A 5 2.14 -9.85 -4.53
C PRO A 5 3.04 -9.97 -3.28
N MET A 6 2.90 -9.06 -2.30
CA MET A 6 3.69 -9.06 -1.07
C MET A 6 2.98 -9.75 0.11
N TYR A 7 1.80 -10.33 -0.08
CA TYR A 7 1.00 -10.94 0.99
C TYR A 7 1.81 -11.90 1.89
N GLU A 8 2.53 -12.86 1.31
CA GLU A 8 3.31 -13.83 2.08
C GLU A 8 4.43 -13.16 2.89
N LYS A 9 5.00 -12.06 2.39
CA LYS A 9 6.00 -11.29 3.13
C LYS A 9 5.38 -10.55 4.31
N HIS A 10 4.17 -10.04 4.15
CA HIS A 10 3.43 -9.39 5.25
C HIS A 10 3.11 -10.39 6.36
N VAL A 11 2.61 -11.57 6.00
CA VAL A 11 2.33 -12.65 6.96
C VAL A 11 3.62 -13.06 7.69
N ALA A 12 4.71 -13.30 6.95
CA ALA A 12 6.00 -13.66 7.54
C ALA A 12 6.58 -12.56 8.45
N ALA A 13 6.28 -11.29 8.18
CA ALA A 13 6.70 -10.16 9.00
C ALA A 13 5.78 -9.88 10.22
N GLY A 14 4.77 -10.73 10.47
CA GLY A 14 3.81 -10.52 11.56
C GLY A 14 2.83 -9.36 11.28
N GLY A 15 2.48 -9.15 10.01
CA GLY A 15 1.48 -8.19 9.60
C GLY A 15 0.09 -8.63 10.04
N ARG A 16 -0.62 -7.75 10.76
CA ARG A 16 -2.03 -7.96 11.11
C ARG A 16 -2.89 -7.69 9.87
N MET A 17 -3.28 -8.75 9.17
CA MET A 17 -4.04 -8.67 7.93
C MET A 17 -5.52 -8.31 8.19
N VAL A 18 -6.05 -7.37 7.43
CA VAL A 18 -7.46 -6.93 7.50
C VAL A 18 -8.07 -6.84 6.10
N ASP A 19 -9.40 -6.91 6.03
CA ASP A 19 -10.14 -6.57 4.81
C ASP A 19 -10.17 -5.05 4.62
N PHE A 20 -9.59 -4.58 3.53
CA PHE A 20 -9.68 -3.20 3.09
C PHE A 20 -10.14 -3.15 1.63
N GLY A 21 -11.41 -2.79 1.41
CA GLY A 21 -11.96 -2.67 0.06
C GLY A 21 -11.91 -3.97 -0.76
N GLY A 22 -12.00 -5.13 -0.09
CA GLY A 22 -11.90 -6.44 -0.71
C GLY A 22 -10.47 -6.97 -0.88
N TRP A 23 -9.45 -6.27 -0.37
CA TRP A 23 -8.05 -6.69 -0.33
C TRP A 23 -7.61 -7.07 1.08
N GLU A 24 -6.74 -8.08 1.19
CA GLU A 24 -6.02 -8.40 2.42
C GLU A 24 -4.76 -7.56 2.53
N LEU A 25 -4.75 -6.60 3.46
CA LEU A 25 -3.62 -5.68 3.69
C LEU A 25 -3.18 -5.66 5.17
N PRO A 26 -1.89 -5.44 5.47
CA PRO A 26 -1.43 -5.31 6.85
C PRO A 26 -1.81 -3.94 7.42
N VAL A 27 -2.57 -3.89 8.52
CA VAL A 27 -2.92 -2.63 9.21
C VAL A 27 -1.79 -2.13 10.13
N GLN A 28 -0.99 -3.05 10.66
CA GLN A 28 0.21 -2.81 11.47
C GLN A 28 1.02 -4.11 11.51
N TYR A 29 2.28 -4.02 11.91
CA TYR A 29 3.14 -5.18 12.19
C TYR A 29 3.33 -5.34 13.69
N GLU A 30 3.16 -6.56 14.19
CA GLU A 30 3.14 -6.86 15.63
C GLU A 30 4.45 -6.48 16.32
N ALA A 31 5.60 -6.61 15.66
CA ALA A 31 6.91 -6.30 16.21
C ALA A 31 7.08 -4.82 16.61
N THR A 32 6.38 -3.90 15.94
CA THR A 32 6.52 -2.45 16.12
C THR A 32 5.27 -1.79 16.69
N GLY A 33 4.09 -2.22 16.22
CA GLY A 33 2.82 -1.59 16.49
C GLY A 33 2.63 -0.24 15.78
N ILE A 34 1.35 0.16 15.62
CA ILE A 34 0.95 1.31 14.80
C ILE A 34 1.63 2.64 15.17
N LYS A 35 1.83 2.92 16.46
CA LYS A 35 2.43 4.19 16.92
C LYS A 35 3.91 4.29 16.54
N THR A 36 4.65 3.20 16.71
CA THR A 36 6.08 3.15 16.38
C THR A 36 6.29 3.27 14.88
N GLU A 37 5.49 2.58 14.07
CA GLU A 37 5.50 2.69 12.61
C GLU A 37 5.25 4.13 12.16
N HIS A 38 4.22 4.78 12.70
CA HIS A 38 3.89 6.17 12.40
C HIS A 38 5.06 7.12 12.70
N LEU A 39 5.65 7.03 13.89
CA LEU A 39 6.77 7.90 14.28
C LEU A 39 8.03 7.60 13.48
N THR A 40 8.26 6.34 13.11
CA THR A 40 9.41 5.94 12.28
C THR A 40 9.32 6.53 10.88
N VAL A 41 8.14 6.49 10.25
CA VAL A 41 7.91 7.13 8.94
C VAL A 41 8.18 8.63 9.01
N ARG A 42 7.75 9.30 10.09
CA ARG A 42 7.92 10.76 10.23
C ARG A 42 9.36 11.19 10.53
N SER A 43 10.12 10.37 11.23
CA SER A 43 11.47 10.73 11.69
C SER A 43 12.59 10.08 10.88
N LYS A 44 12.28 9.04 10.10
CA LYS A 44 13.24 8.23 9.34
C LYS A 44 12.66 7.88 7.97
N ALA A 45 12.28 6.62 7.77
CA ALA A 45 11.72 6.10 6.52
C ALA A 45 10.72 5.00 6.82
N GLY A 46 9.79 4.76 5.90
CA GLY A 46 8.91 3.60 5.92
C GLY A 46 8.68 3.06 4.52
N LEU A 47 8.36 1.77 4.43
CA LEU A 47 8.01 1.09 3.19
C LEU A 47 6.52 0.73 3.24
N PHE A 48 5.80 1.07 2.17
CA PHE A 48 4.37 0.84 2.06
C PHE A 48 4.09 -0.05 0.85
N ASP A 49 3.31 -1.11 1.05
CA ASP A 49 2.74 -1.88 -0.05
C ASP A 49 1.46 -1.20 -0.53
N VAL A 50 1.57 -0.49 -1.66
CA VAL A 50 0.45 0.19 -2.33
C VAL A 50 -0.01 -0.55 -3.58
N SER A 51 0.39 -1.82 -3.78
CA SER A 51 0.08 -2.59 -4.99
C SER A 51 -1.41 -2.92 -5.18
N HIS A 52 -2.26 -2.61 -4.20
CA HIS A 52 -3.72 -2.69 -4.35
C HIS A 52 -4.31 -1.48 -5.10
N MET A 53 -3.55 -0.39 -5.24
CA MET A 53 -3.96 0.82 -5.95
C MET A 53 -4.06 0.55 -7.45
N GLY A 54 -5.09 1.10 -8.08
CA GLY A 54 -5.19 1.07 -9.54
C GLY A 54 -4.12 1.93 -10.18
N GLU A 55 -3.47 1.40 -11.22
CA GLU A 55 -2.52 2.13 -12.07
C GLU A 55 -3.10 2.26 -13.48
N ILE A 56 -3.05 3.47 -14.05
CA ILE A 56 -3.57 3.77 -15.38
C ILE A 56 -2.52 4.59 -16.13
N THR A 57 -2.17 4.14 -17.32
CA THR A 57 -1.28 4.86 -18.24
C THR A 57 -2.11 5.57 -19.30
N VAL A 58 -1.85 6.86 -19.51
CA VAL A 58 -2.56 7.70 -20.50
C VAL A 58 -1.53 8.29 -21.47
N GLU A 59 -1.70 8.01 -22.76
CA GLU A 59 -0.71 8.33 -23.80
C GLU A 59 -1.36 8.93 -25.06
N GLY A 60 -0.55 9.61 -25.87
CA GLY A 60 -0.95 10.21 -27.14
C GLY A 60 -0.99 11.75 -27.12
N ARG A 61 -1.09 12.36 -28.30
CA ARG A 61 -1.00 13.83 -28.49
C ARG A 61 -2.04 14.63 -27.69
N GLY A 62 -3.17 14.03 -27.32
CA GLY A 62 -4.23 14.68 -26.54
C GLY A 62 -4.22 14.36 -25.05
N ALA A 63 -3.30 13.53 -24.55
CA ALA A 63 -3.32 13.02 -23.17
C ALA A 63 -3.34 14.13 -22.12
N GLN A 64 -2.45 15.13 -22.25
CA GLN A 64 -2.40 16.26 -21.33
C GLN A 64 -3.69 17.09 -21.35
N ALA A 65 -4.24 17.36 -22.54
CA ALA A 65 -5.48 18.13 -22.68
C ALA A 65 -6.67 17.41 -22.03
N TRP A 66 -6.78 16.09 -22.21
CA TRP A 66 -7.81 15.26 -21.58
C TRP A 66 -7.65 15.18 -20.06
N LEU A 67 -6.41 15.07 -19.54
CA LEU A 67 -6.16 15.07 -18.10
C LEU A 67 -6.46 16.41 -17.41
N SER A 68 -6.47 17.51 -18.18
CA SER A 68 -6.63 18.87 -17.65
C SER A 68 -8.02 19.47 -17.89
N SER A 69 -8.95 18.71 -18.48
CA SER A 69 -10.35 19.14 -18.72
C SER A 69 -11.26 18.80 -17.55
#